data_AF-A0A7K1JQQ3-F1
#
_entry.id   AF-A0A7K1JQQ3-F1
#
_cell.length_a   1.000
_cell.length_b   1.000
_cell.length_c   1.000
_cell.angle_alpha   90.00
_cell.angle_beta   90.00
_cell.angle_gamma   90.00
#
_symmetry.space_group_name_H-M   'P 1'
#
loop_
_entity.id
_entity.type
_entity.pdbx_description
1 polymer ?
#
loop_
_entity_poly.entity_id
_entity_poly.type
_entity_poly.pdbx_seq_one_letter_code
_entity_poly.pdbx_strand_id
1 'polypeptide(L)'
;MKFGAVIAALGVSASVAGAAPVWAAPPSCFPNKATVAFETSDAAVAICTTDSGFRYKGHALNKDTDIEVPATAENRDGGGVNYVAKNQGYTYTVWDSKRLVIIGPHDEMVSDETGT
;
A
#
# COMPACT_ATOMS: atom_id res chain seq x y z
N MET A 1 -33.33 -34.58 48.14
CA MET A 1 -33.21 -34.76 46.68
C MET A 1 -33.26 -33.38 46.04
N LYS A 2 -32.15 -32.91 45.42
CA LYS A 2 -32.02 -31.67 44.61
C LYS A 2 -32.45 -30.38 45.35
N PHE A 3 -32.01 -29.16 45.09
CA PHE A 3 -31.49 -28.40 43.95
C PHE A 3 -30.55 -27.34 44.60
N GLY A 4 -29.45 -26.87 44.06
CA GLY A 4 -29.07 -26.54 42.69
C GLY A 4 -28.18 -25.31 42.85
N ALA A 5 -26.87 -25.46 42.67
CA ALA A 5 -25.93 -24.35 42.77
C ALA A 5 -26.10 -23.45 41.54
N VAL A 6 -26.51 -22.20 41.77
CA VAL A 6 -26.57 -21.16 40.74
C VAL A 6 -25.14 -20.72 40.44
N ILE A 7 -24.64 -21.11 39.27
CA ILE A 7 -23.39 -20.57 38.72
C ILE A 7 -23.74 -19.17 38.17
N ALA A 8 -23.30 -18.13 38.88
CA ALA A 8 -23.29 -16.78 38.36
C ALA A 8 -22.21 -16.71 37.26
N ALA A 9 -22.63 -16.91 36.01
CA ALA A 9 -21.81 -16.63 34.85
C ALA A 9 -21.59 -15.12 34.76
N LEU A 10 -20.43 -14.66 35.20
CA LEU A 10 -19.90 -13.34 34.85
C LEU A 10 -19.82 -13.31 33.32
N GLY A 11 -20.76 -12.60 32.71
CA GLY A 11 -20.75 -12.27 31.30
C GLY A 11 -19.52 -11.43 31.01
N VAL A 12 -18.42 -12.11 30.68
CA VAL A 12 -17.33 -11.49 29.94
C VAL A 12 -17.92 -11.29 28.55
N SER A 13 -18.47 -10.11 28.31
CA SER A 13 -18.63 -9.58 26.98
C SER A 13 -17.24 -9.59 26.36
N ALA A 14 -16.94 -10.65 25.63
CA ALA A 14 -15.88 -10.68 24.65
C ALA A 14 -16.26 -9.61 23.64
N SER A 15 -15.81 -8.38 23.90
CA SER A 15 -15.60 -7.39 22.88
C SER A 15 -14.76 -8.12 21.85
N VAL A 16 -15.39 -8.55 20.77
CA VAL A 16 -14.66 -8.84 19.54
C VAL A 16 -13.98 -7.51 19.24
N ALA A 17 -12.73 -7.39 19.67
CA ALA A 17 -11.81 -6.47 19.06
C ALA A 17 -11.86 -6.89 17.60
N GLY A 18 -12.66 -6.17 16.81
CA GLY A 18 -12.63 -6.28 15.37
C GLY A 18 -11.16 -6.16 15.06
N ALA A 19 -10.56 -7.25 14.61
CA ALA A 19 -9.23 -7.20 14.07
C ALA A 19 -9.34 -6.16 12.98
N ALA A 20 -8.84 -4.95 13.26
CA ALA A 20 -8.47 -4.04 12.20
C ALA A 20 -7.66 -4.92 11.23
N PRO A 21 -7.95 -4.87 9.91
CA PRO A 21 -7.18 -5.65 8.96
C PRO A 21 -5.71 -5.45 9.33
N VAL A 22 -4.90 -6.50 9.39
CA VAL A 22 -3.48 -6.35 9.66
C VAL A 22 -2.91 -5.61 8.45
N TRP A 23 -2.95 -4.27 8.48
CA TRP A 23 -2.39 -3.38 7.47
C TRP A 23 -0.95 -3.84 7.32
N ALA A 24 -0.64 -4.47 6.18
CA ALA A 24 0.72 -4.79 5.84
C ALA A 24 1.49 -3.47 5.96
N ALA A 25 2.48 -3.42 6.86
CA ALA A 25 3.21 -2.18 7.11
C ALA A 25 3.63 -1.58 5.75
N PRO A 26 3.47 -0.27 5.54
CA PRO A 26 3.76 0.35 4.26
C PRO A 26 5.16 -0.03 3.81
N PRO A 27 5.39 -0.28 2.51
CA PRO A 27 6.60 -0.90 2.02
C PRO A 27 7.85 -0.19 2.56
N SER A 28 8.66 -0.92 3.33
CA SER A 28 9.82 -0.34 4.01
C SER A 28 10.93 -0.02 3.00
N CYS A 29 11.40 1.22 3.05
CA CYS A 29 12.56 1.66 2.28
C CYS A 29 13.90 1.39 2.96
N PHE A 30 13.91 0.81 4.17
CA PHE A 30 15.14 0.55 4.93
C PHE A 30 16.17 -0.24 4.10
N PRO A 31 17.45 0.17 4.10
CA PRO A 31 18.08 1.24 4.91
C PRO A 31 17.87 2.66 4.38
N ASN A 32 17.25 2.83 3.22
CA ASN A 32 17.07 4.11 2.58
C ASN A 32 15.83 4.86 3.07
N LYS A 33 15.78 6.17 2.80
CA LYS A 33 14.61 7.00 3.07
C LYS A 33 13.55 6.86 1.97
N ALA A 34 12.29 6.82 2.38
CA ALA A 34 11.17 6.99 1.48
C ALA A 34 11.07 8.47 1.06
N THR A 35 11.04 8.72 -0.23
CA THR A 35 10.77 10.04 -0.82
C THR A 35 9.27 10.29 -0.90
N VAL A 36 8.52 9.23 -1.18
CA VAL A 36 7.06 9.20 -1.24
C VAL A 36 6.63 7.89 -0.58
N ALA A 37 5.62 7.93 0.28
CA ALA A 37 4.93 6.74 0.75
C ALA A 37 3.47 7.12 1.02
N PHE A 38 2.54 6.31 0.55
CA PHE A 38 1.15 6.40 0.94
C PHE A 38 0.45 5.06 0.73
N GLU A 39 -0.72 4.95 1.33
CA GLU A 39 -1.53 3.75 1.30
C GLU A 39 -2.94 4.13 0.82
N THR A 40 -3.55 3.22 0.10
CA THR A 40 -4.91 3.29 -0.40
C THR A 40 -5.69 2.12 0.21
N SER A 41 -6.99 2.02 -0.09
CA SER A 41 -7.79 0.87 0.32
C SER A 41 -7.29 -0.46 -0.25
N ASP A 42 -6.59 -0.43 -1.39
CA ASP A 42 -6.27 -1.61 -2.18
C ASP A 42 -4.77 -1.83 -2.43
N ALA A 43 -3.92 -0.83 -2.14
CA ALA A 43 -2.48 -0.89 -2.34
C ALA A 43 -1.69 -0.01 -1.36
N ALA A 44 -0.49 -0.44 -1.01
CA ALA A 44 0.50 0.38 -0.31
C ALA A 44 1.70 0.60 -1.23
N VAL A 45 2.15 1.86 -1.36
CA VAL A 45 3.25 2.20 -2.29
C VAL A 45 4.25 3.12 -1.63
N ALA A 46 5.54 2.88 -1.91
CA ALA A 46 6.64 3.75 -1.53
C ALA A 46 7.64 3.92 -2.69
N ILE A 47 8.15 5.14 -2.82
CA ILE A 47 9.32 5.46 -3.63
C ILE A 47 10.51 5.61 -2.71
N CYS A 48 11.47 4.71 -2.81
CA CYS A 48 12.71 4.74 -2.05
C CYS A 48 13.80 5.43 -2.85
N THR A 49 14.50 6.37 -2.22
CA THR A 49 15.78 6.84 -2.77
C THR A 49 16.83 5.74 -2.62
N THR A 50 17.76 5.65 -3.56
CA THR A 50 18.88 4.71 -3.56
C THR A 50 20.12 5.43 -4.11
N ASP A 51 21.30 4.85 -3.97
CA ASP A 51 22.54 5.43 -4.51
C ASP A 51 22.50 5.58 -6.05
N SER A 52 21.68 4.77 -6.73
CA SER A 52 21.55 4.74 -8.19
C SER A 52 20.30 5.46 -8.72
N GLY A 53 19.52 6.13 -7.86
CA GLY A 53 18.30 6.83 -8.24
C GLY A 53 17.10 6.44 -7.39
N PHE A 54 15.95 6.18 -8.01
CA PHE A 54 14.71 5.87 -7.30
C PHE A 54 14.29 4.42 -7.52
N ARG A 55 13.57 3.88 -6.56
CA ARG A 55 12.91 2.59 -6.67
C ARG A 55 11.48 2.64 -6.21
N TYR A 56 10.62 2.03 -6.99
CA TYR A 56 9.24 1.78 -6.65
C TYR A 56 9.14 0.47 -5.85
N LYS A 57 8.46 0.55 -4.71
CA LYS A 57 7.96 -0.59 -3.95
C LYS A 57 6.45 -0.50 -3.85
N GLY A 58 5.74 -1.45 -4.41
CA GLY A 58 4.29 -1.53 -4.30
C GLY A 58 3.89 -2.87 -3.69
N HIS A 59 2.89 -2.84 -2.82
CA HIS A 59 2.23 -4.00 -2.27
C HIS A 59 0.75 -3.91 -2.62
N ALA A 60 0.25 -4.83 -3.43
CA ALA A 60 -1.17 -4.91 -3.73
C ALA A 60 -1.87 -5.67 -2.59
N LEU A 61 -2.60 -4.96 -1.73
CA LEU A 61 -3.28 -5.52 -0.55
C LEU A 61 -4.36 -6.54 -0.93
N ASN A 62 -4.96 -6.39 -2.11
CA ASN A 62 -6.00 -7.29 -2.62
C ASN A 62 -5.46 -8.60 -3.24
N LYS A 63 -4.16 -8.68 -3.52
CA LYS A 63 -3.51 -9.79 -4.25
C LYS A 63 -2.28 -10.36 -3.53
N ASP A 64 -1.96 -9.86 -2.33
CA ASP A 64 -0.76 -10.19 -1.57
C ASP A 64 0.51 -10.23 -2.45
N THR A 65 0.63 -9.26 -3.36
CA THR A 65 1.72 -9.23 -4.34
C THR A 65 2.62 -8.04 -4.09
N ASP A 66 3.90 -8.33 -3.83
CA ASP A 66 4.97 -7.33 -3.73
C ASP A 66 5.65 -7.11 -5.09
N ILE A 67 5.87 -5.83 -5.42
CA ILE A 67 6.55 -5.40 -6.63
C ILE A 67 7.66 -4.43 -6.24
N GLU A 68 8.86 -4.71 -6.76
CA GLU A 68 10.03 -3.91 -6.48
C GLU A 68 10.82 -3.69 -7.77
N VAL A 69 10.79 -2.46 -8.30
CA VAL A 69 11.38 -2.14 -9.60
C VAL A 69 12.01 -0.74 -9.63
N PRO A 70 12.99 -0.49 -10.53
CA PRO A 70 13.55 0.84 -10.72
C PRO A 70 12.47 1.86 -11.09
N ALA A 71 12.62 3.08 -10.57
CA ALA A 71 11.75 4.21 -10.86
C ALA A 71 12.57 5.40 -11.37
N THR A 72 11.94 6.22 -12.20
CA THR A 72 12.51 7.46 -12.72
C THR A 72 11.68 8.64 -12.21
N ALA A 73 12.32 9.68 -11.72
CA ALA A 73 11.65 10.95 -11.44
C ALA A 73 11.48 11.72 -12.75
N GLU A 74 10.25 12.03 -13.10
CA GLU A 74 9.86 12.77 -14.29
C GLU A 74 9.09 14.03 -13.86
N ASN A 75 9.36 15.16 -14.51
CA ASN A 75 8.60 16.38 -14.32
C ASN A 75 7.63 16.52 -15.50
N ARG A 76 6.46 15.90 -15.37
CA ARG A 76 5.44 15.94 -16.42
C ARG A 76 4.54 17.15 -16.18
N ASP A 77 4.50 18.06 -17.15
CA ASP A 77 3.57 19.19 -17.23
C ASP A 77 3.68 20.28 -16.13
N GLY A 78 4.83 20.41 -15.46
CA GLY A 78 5.10 21.54 -14.55
C GLY A 78 4.28 21.55 -13.25
N GLY A 79 3.52 20.48 -12.98
CA GLY A 79 2.65 20.34 -11.80
C GLY A 79 3.27 19.60 -10.62
N GLY A 80 4.49 19.05 -10.75
CA GLY A 80 5.17 18.31 -9.68
C GLY A 80 6.09 17.20 -10.19
N VAL A 81 6.83 16.57 -9.28
CA VAL A 81 7.65 15.38 -9.58
C VAL A 81 6.76 14.14 -9.54
N ASN A 82 6.80 13.39 -10.64
CA ASN A 82 6.12 12.11 -10.79
C ASN A 82 7.17 11.02 -10.81
N TYR A 83 6.91 9.89 -10.15
CA TYR A 83 7.80 8.75 -10.17
C TYR A 83 7.19 7.66 -11.05
N VAL A 84 7.89 7.32 -12.13
CA VAL A 84 7.45 6.33 -13.11
C VAL A 84 8.29 5.08 -12.99
N ALA A 85 7.65 3.95 -12.77
CA ALA A 85 8.25 2.63 -12.80
C ALA A 85 7.59 1.77 -13.89
N LYS A 86 8.37 0.90 -14.53
CA LYS A 86 7.86 0.01 -15.59
C LYS A 86 8.25 -1.43 -15.29
N ASN A 87 7.30 -2.35 -15.39
CA ASN A 87 7.53 -3.77 -15.16
C ASN A 87 6.61 -4.63 -16.04
N GLN A 88 7.15 -5.53 -16.85
CA GLN A 88 6.38 -6.50 -17.65
C GLN A 88 5.22 -5.87 -18.47
N GLY A 89 5.46 -4.68 -19.05
CA GLY A 89 4.44 -3.94 -19.81
C GLY A 89 3.51 -3.07 -18.96
N TYR A 90 3.52 -3.21 -17.64
CA TYR A 90 2.82 -2.29 -16.73
C TYR A 90 3.63 -1.02 -16.51
N THR A 91 2.93 0.11 -16.40
CA THR A 91 3.48 1.41 -16.01
C THR A 91 2.82 1.88 -14.72
N TYR A 92 3.63 2.07 -13.69
CA TYR A 92 3.23 2.56 -12.37
C TYR A 92 3.66 4.01 -12.27
N THR A 93 2.72 4.91 -12.04
CA THR A 93 3.01 6.34 -11.89
C THR A 93 2.52 6.82 -10.55
N VAL A 94 3.42 7.47 -9.81
CA VAL A 94 3.14 8.05 -8.49
C VAL A 94 3.34 9.56 -8.56
N TRP A 95 2.29 10.33 -8.28
CA TRP A 95 2.34 11.79 -8.24
C TRP A 95 2.44 12.28 -6.80
N ASP A 96 3.57 12.90 -6.44
CA ASP A 96 3.73 13.73 -5.23
C ASP A 96 3.04 13.22 -3.95
N SER A 97 3.11 11.90 -3.69
CA SER A 97 2.45 11.21 -2.57
C SER A 97 0.92 11.28 -2.50
N LYS A 98 0.25 11.66 -3.59
CA LYS A 98 -1.20 11.90 -3.61
C LYS A 98 -1.96 10.97 -4.53
N ARG A 99 -1.32 10.39 -5.55
CA ARG A 99 -2.02 9.56 -6.53
C ARG A 99 -1.14 8.45 -7.07
N LEU A 100 -1.72 7.27 -7.24
CA LEU A 100 -1.16 6.12 -7.92
C LEU A 100 -2.02 5.85 -9.15
N VAL A 101 -1.39 5.70 -10.31
CA VAL A 101 -2.04 5.17 -11.51
C VAL A 101 -1.21 4.01 -12.03
N ILE A 102 -1.88 2.93 -12.36
CA ILE A 102 -1.28 1.74 -12.96
C ILE A 102 -1.93 1.55 -14.31
N ILE A 103 -1.12 1.57 -15.36
CA ILE A 103 -1.52 1.26 -16.73
C ILE A 103 -0.98 -0.13 -17.09
N GLY A 104 -1.83 -0.97 -17.66
CA GLY A 104 -1.49 -2.31 -18.09
C GLY A 104 -0.77 -2.37 -19.44
N PRO A 105 -0.37 -3.57 -19.88
CA PRO A 105 0.38 -3.79 -21.11
C PRO A 105 -0.42 -3.49 -22.40
N HIS A 106 -1.73 -3.32 -22.32
CA HIS A 106 -2.61 -2.98 -23.45
C HIS A 106 -3.15 -1.55 -23.36
N ASP A 107 -2.42 -0.67 -22.65
CA ASP A 107 -2.78 0.73 -22.39
C ASP A 107 -4.12 0.90 -21.63
N GLU A 108 -4.55 -0.15 -20.93
CA GLU A 108 -5.74 -0.13 -20.09
C GLU A 108 -5.43 0.44 -18.68
N MET A 109 -6.34 1.22 -18.13
CA MET A 109 -6.22 1.69 -16.75
C MET A 109 -6.57 0.56 -15.78
N VAL A 110 -5.56 0.08 -15.05
CA VAL A 110 -5.68 -1.00 -14.07
C VAL A 110 -6.01 -0.46 -12.69
N SER A 111 -5.39 0.66 -12.31
CA SER A 111 -5.66 1.34 -11.04
C SER A 111 -5.54 2.85 -11.21
N ASP A 112 -6.38 3.59 -10.50
CA ASP A 112 -6.32 5.04 -10.35
C ASP A 112 -6.82 5.41 -8.96
N GLU A 113 -5.88 5.60 -8.05
CA GLU A 113 -6.14 5.73 -6.63
C GLU A 113 -5.55 7.03 -6.13
N THR A 114 -6.29 7.71 -5.27
CA THR A 114 -5.82 8.91 -4.57
C THR A 114 -5.50 8.53 -3.12
N GLY A 115 -4.32 8.90 -2.65
CA GLY A 115 -3.92 8.69 -1.26
C GLY A 115 -4.83 9.49 -0.31
N THR A 116 -5.18 8.88 0.82
CA THR A 116 -6.00 9.49 1.89
C THR A 116 -5.20 10.37 2.82
#